data_AF-A0A540WN20-F1
#
_entry.id   AF-A0A540WN20-F1
#
_cell.length_a   1.000
_cell.length_b   1.000
_cell.length_c   1.000
_cell.angle_alpha   90.00
_cell.angle_beta   90.00
_cell.angle_gamma   90.00
#
_symmetry.space_group_name_H-M   'P 1'
#
loop_
_entity.id
_entity.type
_entity.pdbx_description
1 polymer ?
#
loop_
_entity_poly.entity_id
_entity_poly.type
_entity_poly.pdbx_seq_one_letter_code
_entity_poly.pdbx_strand_id
1 'polypeptide(L)'
;MTRPLDRSAPGVRLTLLAHERAPSGEPLSLEGRVLGLTFEDSATKADKLSLQLDNFDLALFDRAELVGGTVLEVSWGYPGLMAPPRRVVVKKLKGFQVLTVEGQALSALMHREAKTRTWKGKTRAQVVREVAAEHGYEEGSIQVEDTGESFDTIHQAGETDARFLRRLAAREEFQFHVDDRGLTFGPRNQAAAPTHVLWWYADAGRGDILSVNVESELGRRVGKVDVRGRDALAKKNIEAQASSATVERTTLADFLEVVDKRAGTTSLQLRNSTTSVQPTSASTPAQAQRESEARFRRAEAGTVKLSLQVVGNPSLRAKSVVEVRGISSFLSGKYYVTEAKHVLSSSGYTTDLKLSRDGTGQRQQGSADKQGQAQGGQPNTSAPETTGALKEVEAFERDTGTRYIEYRRDGQPIGVEDPEAGMSLPR
;
A
#
# COMPACT_ATOMS: atom_id res chain seq x y z
N MET A 1 -5.84 -23.25 14.86
CA MET A 1 -7.27 -22.90 14.94
C MET A 1 -7.38 -21.43 15.21
N THR A 2 -7.53 -20.61 14.17
CA THR A 2 -7.80 -19.17 14.29
C THR A 2 -9.21 -19.01 14.85
N ARG A 3 -9.33 -18.35 16.00
CA ARG A 3 -10.62 -17.99 16.61
C ARG A 3 -11.43 -17.23 15.54
N PRO A 4 -12.71 -17.54 15.28
CA PRO A 4 -13.51 -16.73 14.36
C PRO A 4 -13.44 -15.27 14.85
N LEU A 5 -13.08 -14.35 13.95
CA LEU A 5 -13.07 -12.92 14.29
C LEU A 5 -14.47 -12.55 14.79
N ASP A 6 -14.56 -12.10 16.04
CA ASP A 6 -15.76 -11.44 16.55
C ASP A 6 -15.96 -10.16 15.72
N ARG A 7 -17.01 -10.15 14.90
CA ARG A 7 -17.41 -9.02 14.03
C ARG A 7 -18.61 -8.28 14.62
N SER A 8 -18.70 -8.17 15.95
CA SER A 8 -19.60 -7.23 16.63
C SER A 8 -19.34 -5.79 16.15
N ALA A 9 -20.27 -4.85 16.40
CA ALA A 9 -20.21 -3.50 15.83
C ALA A 9 -18.84 -2.83 16.07
N PRO A 10 -18.09 -2.48 15.00
CA PRO A 10 -16.76 -1.90 15.13
C PRO A 10 -16.85 -0.51 15.77
N GLY A 11 -15.85 -0.19 16.60
CA GLY A 11 -15.83 1.03 17.41
C GLY A 11 -14.51 1.78 17.33
N VAL A 12 -14.50 2.96 17.93
CA VAL A 12 -13.33 3.84 18.05
C VAL A 12 -13.10 4.14 19.53
N ARG A 13 -11.85 4.04 19.96
CA ARG A 13 -11.38 4.49 21.27
C ARG A 13 -10.45 5.69 21.06
N LEU A 14 -10.73 6.76 21.79
CA LEU A 14 -9.93 7.97 21.82
C LEU A 14 -9.38 8.18 23.21
N THR A 15 -8.12 8.56 23.29
CA THR A 15 -7.44 8.91 24.53
C THR A 15 -6.76 10.26 24.34
N LEU A 16 -7.01 11.20 25.26
CA LEU A 16 -6.36 12.50 25.25
C LEU A 16 -4.99 12.41 25.93
N LEU A 17 -3.95 12.85 25.24
CA LEU A 17 -2.59 12.92 25.78
C LEU A 17 -2.26 14.36 26.18
N ALA A 18 -1.62 14.54 27.34
CA ALA A 18 -1.17 15.85 27.82
C ALA A 18 -0.13 16.50 26.89
N HIS A 19 0.67 15.68 26.22
CA HIS A 19 1.66 16.09 25.23
C HIS A 19 1.99 14.91 24.30
N GLU A 20 2.72 15.18 23.21
CA GLU A 20 3.03 14.24 22.12
C GLU A 20 3.66 12.91 22.57
N ARG A 21 4.30 12.91 23.74
CA ARG A 21 5.04 11.78 24.30
C ARG A 21 4.53 11.29 25.65
N ALA A 22 3.34 11.72 26.08
CA ALA A 22 2.80 11.25 27.35
C ALA A 22 2.72 9.70 27.37
N PRO A 23 3.13 9.04 28.46
CA PRO A 23 3.15 7.58 28.55
C PRO A 23 1.73 6.99 28.61
N SER A 24 0.78 7.78 29.10
CA SER A 24 -0.65 7.46 29.17
C SER A 24 -1.47 8.73 29.00
N GLY A 25 -2.77 8.57 28.83
CA GLY A 25 -3.72 9.66 28.72
C GLY A 25 -5.06 9.32 29.32
N GLU A 26 -5.95 10.31 29.32
CA GLU A 26 -7.31 10.15 29.83
C GLU A 26 -8.24 9.71 28.69
N PRO A 27 -9.10 8.69 28.89
CA PRO A 27 -10.08 8.30 27.90
C PRO A 27 -10.98 9.48 27.52
N LEU A 28 -11.00 9.84 26.24
CA LEU A 28 -11.88 10.88 25.72
C LEU A 28 -13.21 10.24 25.31
N SER A 29 -14.23 10.43 26.13
CA SER A 29 -15.58 9.94 25.83
C SER A 29 -16.33 10.90 24.91
N LEU A 30 -16.67 10.42 23.72
CA LEU A 30 -17.54 11.08 22.74
C LEU A 30 -18.82 10.24 22.54
N GLU A 31 -19.51 9.92 23.64
CA GLU A 31 -20.65 9.00 23.69
C GLU A 31 -21.64 9.20 22.54
N GLY A 32 -21.80 8.16 21.71
CA GLY A 32 -22.78 8.13 20.62
C GLY A 32 -22.57 9.14 19.48
N ARG A 33 -21.53 9.98 19.56
CA ARG A 33 -21.31 11.09 18.61
C ARG A 33 -20.38 10.72 17.47
N VAL A 34 -19.66 9.59 17.54
CA VAL A 34 -18.78 9.17 16.44
C VAL A 34 -19.61 8.62 15.30
N LEU A 35 -19.68 9.37 14.19
CA LEU A 35 -20.41 8.98 12.98
C LEU A 35 -19.54 8.14 12.03
N GLY A 36 -18.24 8.39 12.02
CA GLY A 36 -17.31 7.67 11.16
C GLY A 36 -15.85 8.04 11.40
N LEU A 37 -14.96 7.16 10.97
CA LEU A 37 -13.51 7.35 11.06
C LEU A 37 -12.86 6.94 9.75
N THR A 38 -11.92 7.76 9.28
CA THR A 38 -10.99 7.39 8.22
C THR A 38 -9.58 7.55 8.74
N PHE A 39 -8.80 6.47 8.72
CA PHE A 39 -7.38 6.51 9.05
C PHE A 39 -6.56 6.02 7.85
N GLU A 40 -5.68 6.87 7.33
CA GLU A 40 -4.81 6.59 6.20
C GLU A 40 -3.37 6.41 6.71
N ASP A 41 -2.88 5.16 6.70
CA ASP A 41 -1.47 4.80 6.94
C ASP A 41 -0.74 4.74 5.59
N SER A 42 0.36 5.48 5.46
CA SER A 42 1.10 5.56 4.21
C SER A 42 2.59 5.27 4.40
N ALA A 43 3.15 4.51 3.46
CA ALA A 43 4.59 4.29 3.34
C ALA A 43 5.36 5.56 2.94
N THR A 44 4.68 6.56 2.37
CA THR A 44 5.33 7.75 1.75
C THR A 44 4.84 9.08 2.30
N LYS A 45 3.65 9.13 2.91
CA LYS A 45 3.07 10.35 3.49
C LYS A 45 2.98 10.19 5.02
N ALA A 46 2.78 11.30 5.72
CA ALA A 46 2.43 11.23 7.13
C ALA A 46 1.01 10.69 7.26
N ASP A 47 0.77 9.82 8.23
CA ASP A 47 -0.54 9.23 8.43
C ASP A 47 -1.57 10.29 8.79
N LYS A 48 -2.79 10.13 8.30
CA LYS A 48 -3.88 11.10 8.44
C LYS A 48 -5.08 10.45 9.13
N LEU A 49 -5.61 11.14 10.14
CA LEU A 49 -6.90 10.84 10.74
C LEU A 49 -7.95 11.84 10.24
N SER A 50 -9.14 11.34 9.95
CA SER A 50 -10.36 12.13 9.77
C SER A 50 -11.47 11.49 10.60
N LEU A 51 -11.95 12.18 11.61
CA LEU A 51 -13.01 11.73 12.51
C LEU A 51 -14.26 12.58 12.28
N GLN A 52 -15.39 11.94 11.97
CA GLN A 52 -16.68 12.58 11.81
C GLN A 52 -17.48 12.46 13.11
N LEU A 53 -17.91 13.59 13.63
CA LEU A 53 -18.63 13.71 14.90
C LEU A 53 -19.98 14.38 14.70
N ASP A 54 -21.00 13.87 15.38
CA ASP A 54 -22.31 14.49 15.51
C ASP A 54 -22.26 15.62 16.55
N ASN A 55 -22.58 16.81 16.08
CA ASN A 55 -22.59 18.06 16.83
C ASN A 55 -23.96 18.74 16.69
N PHE A 56 -25.06 17.97 16.69
CA PHE A 56 -26.42 18.52 16.59
C PHE A 56 -26.73 19.60 17.65
N ASP A 57 -26.14 19.50 18.84
CA ASP A 57 -26.31 20.42 19.98
C ASP A 57 -25.24 21.51 20.06
N LEU A 58 -24.30 21.54 19.11
CA LEU A 58 -23.18 22.49 19.01
C LEU A 58 -22.17 22.46 20.18
N ALA A 59 -22.35 21.56 21.16
CA ALA A 59 -21.54 21.51 22.38
C ALA A 59 -20.08 21.08 22.14
N LEU A 60 -19.76 20.49 20.98
CA LEU A 60 -18.39 20.07 20.67
C LEU A 60 -17.47 21.24 20.29
N PHE A 61 -18.01 22.45 20.03
CA PHE A 61 -17.18 23.63 19.78
C PHE A 61 -16.45 24.13 21.03
N ASP A 62 -17.06 23.99 22.20
CA ASP A 62 -16.50 24.47 23.48
C ASP A 62 -15.52 23.47 24.11
N ARG A 63 -15.35 22.29 23.49
CA ARG A 63 -14.45 21.24 23.96
C ARG A 63 -13.01 21.53 23.60
N ALA A 64 -12.22 21.92 24.60
CA ALA A 64 -10.79 22.19 24.46
C ALA A 64 -10.01 20.98 23.91
N GLU A 65 -10.50 19.75 24.11
CA GLU A 65 -9.85 18.52 23.64
C GLU A 65 -9.86 18.38 22.11
N LEU A 66 -10.82 19.04 21.44
CA LEU A 66 -11.01 18.99 19.98
C LEU A 66 -10.38 20.17 19.23
N VAL A 67 -9.70 21.06 19.96
CA VAL A 67 -9.02 22.24 19.41
C VAL A 67 -7.71 21.85 18.72
N GLY A 68 -7.29 22.63 17.72
CA GLY A 68 -6.03 22.41 17.02
C GLY A 68 -4.82 22.45 17.96
N GLY A 69 -3.96 21.43 17.84
CA GLY A 69 -2.75 21.26 18.66
C GLY A 69 -2.86 20.20 19.74
N THR A 70 -4.06 19.72 20.07
CA THR A 70 -4.21 18.59 21.00
C THR A 70 -3.68 17.29 20.40
N VAL A 71 -3.16 16.43 21.27
CA VAL A 71 -2.64 15.12 20.89
C VAL A 71 -3.65 14.06 21.30
N LEU A 72 -4.16 13.34 20.32
CA LEU A 72 -5.08 12.25 20.50
C LEU A 72 -4.39 10.94 20.17
N GLU A 73 -4.62 9.94 21.00
CA GLU A 73 -4.30 8.55 20.68
C GLU A 73 -5.58 7.84 20.27
N VAL A 74 -5.57 7.28 19.06
CA VAL A 74 -6.75 6.73 18.40
C VAL A 74 -6.53 5.26 18.10
N SER A 75 -7.51 4.44 18.47
CA SER A 75 -7.54 3.01 18.18
C SER A 75 -8.93 2.67 17.65
N TRP A 76 -9.01 1.84 16.61
CA TRP A 76 -10.28 1.46 15.97
C TRP A 76 -10.28 -0.04 15.70
N GLY A 77 -11.47 -0.65 15.63
CA GLY A 77 -11.59 -2.05 15.30
C GLY A 77 -12.78 -2.71 15.97
N TYR A 78 -12.69 -4.03 16.15
CA TYR A 78 -13.75 -4.81 16.78
C TYR A 78 -13.44 -5.01 18.26
N PRO A 79 -14.45 -5.24 19.10
CA PRO A 79 -14.24 -5.73 20.46
C PRO A 79 -13.30 -6.96 20.47
N GLY A 80 -12.20 -6.87 21.24
CA GLY A 80 -11.17 -7.91 21.28
C GLY A 80 -10.15 -7.91 20.13
N LEU A 81 -10.37 -7.13 19.07
CA LEU A 81 -9.42 -6.91 17.98
C LEU A 81 -9.39 -5.42 17.61
N MET A 82 -8.69 -4.63 18.42
CA MET A 82 -8.47 -3.21 18.18
C MET A 82 -7.12 -2.98 17.50
N ALA A 83 -7.05 -2.00 16.59
CA ALA A 83 -5.81 -1.55 15.99
C ALA A 83 -4.85 -1.03 17.08
N PRO A 84 -3.52 -1.21 16.91
CA PRO A 84 -2.54 -0.58 17.80
C PRO A 84 -2.80 0.93 17.91
N PRO A 85 -2.73 1.51 19.12
CA PRO A 85 -3.00 2.93 19.31
C PRO A 85 -2.09 3.82 18.45
N ARG A 86 -2.69 4.78 17.75
CA ARG A 86 -2.00 5.73 16.85
C ARG A 86 -2.10 7.14 17.39
N ARG A 87 -0.95 7.78 17.58
CA ARG A 87 -0.87 9.16 18.05
C ARG A 87 -0.98 10.14 16.90
N VAL A 88 -1.90 11.08 17.01
CA VAL A 88 -2.16 12.12 16.03
C VAL A 88 -2.32 13.48 16.72
N VAL A 89 -1.84 14.51 16.04
CA VAL A 89 -2.03 15.90 16.45
C VAL A 89 -3.19 16.48 15.65
N VAL A 90 -4.20 17.02 16.33
CA VAL A 90 -5.33 17.69 15.69
C VAL A 90 -4.83 18.94 14.97
N LYS A 91 -5.14 19.06 13.68
CA LYS A 91 -4.71 20.19 12.84
C LYS A 91 -5.85 21.11 12.47
N LYS A 92 -7.02 20.54 12.15
CA LYS A 92 -8.17 21.29 11.65
C LYS A 92 -9.44 20.70 12.21
N LEU A 93 -10.36 21.60 12.55
CA LEU A 93 -11.76 21.29 12.83
C LEU A 93 -12.59 21.95 11.73
N LYS A 94 -13.46 21.19 11.06
CA LYS A 94 -14.31 21.67 9.96
C LYS A 94 -15.76 21.28 10.20
N GLY A 95 -16.70 22.01 9.61
CA GLY A 95 -18.12 21.68 9.65
C GLY A 95 -18.89 22.45 10.72
N PHE A 96 -20.13 22.04 10.96
CA PHE A 96 -21.05 22.70 11.90
C PHE A 96 -21.86 21.68 12.70
N GLN A 97 -22.96 21.15 12.12
CA GLN A 97 -23.75 20.06 12.72
C GLN A 97 -23.02 18.71 12.66
N VAL A 98 -22.25 18.47 11.60
CA VAL A 98 -21.29 17.38 11.53
C VAL A 98 -19.91 17.98 11.55
N LEU A 99 -19.14 17.68 12.60
CA LEU A 99 -17.76 18.13 12.73
C LEU A 99 -16.81 17.09 12.16
N THR A 100 -15.84 17.55 11.37
CA THR A 100 -14.71 16.76 10.90
C THR A 100 -13.45 17.22 11.60
N VAL A 101 -12.91 16.36 12.46
CA VAL A 101 -11.62 16.55 13.10
C VAL A 101 -10.55 15.90 12.21
N GLU A 102 -9.66 16.71 11.65
CA GLU A 102 -8.50 16.23 10.89
C GLU A 102 -7.24 16.26 11.77
N GLY A 103 -6.62 15.09 11.93
CA GLY A 103 -5.35 14.92 12.63
C GLY A 103 -4.26 14.37 11.71
N GLN A 104 -3.01 14.60 12.07
CA GLN A 104 -1.85 13.99 11.40
C GLN A 104 -0.95 13.32 12.43
N ALA A 105 -0.31 12.21 12.06
CA ALA A 105 0.64 11.52 12.94
C ALA A 105 1.81 12.43 13.37
N LEU A 106 2.49 12.05 14.45
CA LEU A 106 3.66 12.76 14.98
C LEU A 106 4.78 12.95 13.94
N SER A 107 4.83 12.10 12.92
CA SER A 107 5.72 12.27 11.76
C SER A 107 5.53 13.61 11.02
N ALA A 108 4.36 14.24 11.14
CA ALA A 108 4.10 15.58 10.62
C ALA A 108 4.87 16.68 11.37
N LEU A 109 5.37 16.44 12.58
CA LEU A 109 6.16 17.42 13.34
C LEU A 109 7.51 17.68 12.66
N MET A 110 8.11 16.66 12.06
CA MET A 110 9.31 16.77 11.22
C MET A 110 9.07 17.57 9.92
N HIS A 111 7.83 17.89 9.57
CA HIS A 111 7.46 18.75 8.45
C HIS A 111 7.17 20.21 8.85
N ARG A 112 7.29 20.57 10.14
CA ARG A 112 6.86 21.88 10.64
C ARG A 112 7.78 23.02 10.25
N GLU A 113 9.08 22.82 10.35
CA GLU A 113 10.08 23.87 10.18
C GLU A 113 11.09 23.51 9.10
N ALA A 114 11.37 24.44 8.20
CA ALA A 114 12.47 24.33 7.25
C ALA A 114 13.74 24.82 7.92
N LYS A 115 14.80 23.99 7.89
CA LYS A 115 16.07 24.27 8.55
C LYS A 115 17.21 24.29 7.54
N THR A 116 18.30 24.94 7.92
CA THR A 116 19.55 24.95 7.16
C THR A 116 20.69 24.53 8.07
N ARG A 117 21.31 23.39 7.76
CA ARG A 117 22.33 22.73 8.60
C ARG A 117 23.37 22.04 7.75
N THR A 118 24.53 21.81 8.33
CA THR A 118 25.64 21.15 7.64
C THR A 118 26.33 20.18 8.59
N TRP A 119 26.54 18.95 8.12
CA TRP A 119 27.29 17.91 8.83
C TRP A 119 28.53 17.55 8.01
N LYS A 120 29.70 17.56 8.65
CA LYS A 120 30.98 17.24 8.00
C LYS A 120 31.50 15.87 8.45
N GLY A 121 32.00 15.07 7.53
CA GLY A 121 32.63 13.77 7.82
C GLY A 121 31.70 12.74 8.47
N LYS A 122 30.37 12.88 8.32
CA LYS A 122 29.38 11.98 8.95
C LYS A 122 28.78 10.99 7.97
N THR A 123 28.37 9.84 8.48
CA THR A 123 27.54 8.91 7.71
C THR A 123 26.09 9.38 7.68
N ARG A 124 25.32 8.94 6.68
CA ARG A 124 23.88 9.25 6.65
C ARG A 124 23.16 8.67 7.87
N ALA A 125 23.55 7.49 8.32
CA ALA A 125 22.98 6.87 9.51
C ALA A 125 23.21 7.72 10.77
N GLN A 126 24.41 8.27 10.95
CA GLN A 126 24.70 9.21 12.05
C GLN A 126 23.83 10.46 11.98
N VAL A 127 23.69 11.05 10.78
CA VAL A 127 22.83 12.23 10.59
C VAL A 127 21.35 11.92 10.89
N VAL A 128 20.85 10.76 10.45
CA VAL A 128 19.48 10.32 10.73
C VAL A 128 19.26 10.16 12.24
N ARG A 129 20.20 9.54 12.96
CA ARG A 129 20.14 9.38 14.42
C ARG A 129 20.16 10.72 15.15
N GLU A 130 20.99 11.68 14.72
CA GLU A 130 21.02 13.03 15.29
C GLU A 130 19.70 13.77 15.10
N VAL A 131 19.14 13.74 13.89
CA VAL A 131 17.83 14.36 13.63
C VAL A 131 16.74 13.66 14.44
N ALA A 132 16.77 12.32 14.55
CA ALA A 132 15.82 11.57 15.36
C ALA A 132 15.93 11.93 16.86
N ALA A 133 17.13 12.10 17.39
CA ALA A 133 17.37 12.49 18.78
C ALA A 133 16.86 13.91 19.08
N GLU A 134 16.97 14.86 18.14
CA GLU A 134 16.37 16.19 18.30
C GLU A 134 14.84 16.15 18.36
N HIS A 135 14.24 15.25 17.58
CA HIS A 135 12.81 14.93 17.67
C HIS A 135 12.51 13.94 18.80
N GLY A 136 13.48 13.71 19.70
CA GLY A 136 13.43 12.93 20.94
C GLY A 136 12.91 11.51 20.80
N TYR A 137 13.27 10.84 19.71
CA TYR A 137 13.18 9.39 19.60
C TYR A 137 14.31 8.75 20.43
N GLU A 138 13.97 7.76 21.23
CA GLU A 138 14.95 6.97 21.99
C GLU A 138 15.72 6.04 21.05
N GLU A 139 16.98 5.72 21.36
CA GLU A 139 17.82 4.86 20.50
C GLU A 139 17.18 3.50 20.23
N GLY A 140 16.47 2.90 21.19
CA GLY A 140 15.77 1.63 21.00
C GLY A 140 14.61 1.68 20.00
N SER A 141 14.09 2.88 19.72
CA SER A 141 13.01 3.12 18.75
C SER A 141 13.54 3.52 17.36
N ILE A 142 14.86 3.61 17.19
CA ILE A 142 15.50 4.05 15.94
C ILE A 142 16.12 2.83 15.23
N GLN A 143 15.49 2.42 14.13
CA GLN A 143 15.99 1.35 13.26
C GLN A 143 16.65 1.97 12.03
N VAL A 144 17.97 2.09 12.05
CA VAL A 144 18.74 2.72 10.97
C VAL A 144 19.77 1.73 10.45
N GLU A 145 19.67 1.39 9.17
CA GLU A 145 20.70 0.64 8.47
C GLU A 145 21.88 1.57 8.14
N ASP A 146 23.08 1.16 8.56
CA ASP A 146 24.30 1.91 8.32
C ASP A 146 25.05 1.33 7.13
N THR A 147 25.21 2.14 6.09
CA THR A 147 25.99 1.78 4.91
C THR A 147 27.49 1.96 5.11
N GLY A 148 27.92 2.50 6.27
CA GLY A 148 29.32 2.71 6.64
C GLY A 148 30.01 3.84 5.86
N GLU A 149 29.30 4.51 4.97
CA GLU A 149 29.86 5.55 4.12
C GLU A 149 29.80 6.93 4.79
N SER A 150 30.98 7.50 5.04
CA SER A 150 31.13 8.88 5.47
C SER A 150 31.14 9.83 4.28
N PHE A 151 30.42 10.93 4.37
CA PHE A 151 30.43 12.00 3.38
C PHE A 151 31.26 13.16 3.90
N ASP A 152 32.04 13.79 3.01
CA ASP A 152 32.80 15.00 3.34
C ASP A 152 31.87 16.07 3.92
N THR A 153 30.77 16.34 3.20
CA THR A 153 29.73 17.23 3.71
C THR A 153 28.32 16.79 3.30
N ILE A 154 27.39 16.81 4.25
CA ILE A 154 25.95 16.65 4.06
C ILE A 154 25.28 17.97 4.43
N HIS A 155 24.50 18.53 3.52
CA HIS A 155 23.79 19.79 3.74
C HIS A 155 22.28 19.56 3.76
N GLN A 156 21.61 20.26 4.67
CA GLN A 156 20.17 20.54 4.66
C GLN A 156 20.04 22.03 4.31
N ALA A 157 19.31 22.38 3.25
CA ALA A 157 19.21 23.75 2.77
C ALA A 157 17.76 24.17 2.58
N GLY A 158 17.21 24.94 3.53
CA GLY A 158 15.83 25.41 3.48
C GLY A 158 14.82 24.28 3.32
N GLU A 159 15.06 23.13 3.96
CA GLU A 159 14.21 21.96 3.86
C GLU A 159 13.81 21.44 5.24
N THR A 160 12.61 20.86 5.34
CA THR A 160 12.14 20.27 6.60
C THR A 160 12.90 18.98 6.89
N ASP A 161 12.99 18.60 8.16
CA ASP A 161 13.71 17.39 8.57
C ASP A 161 13.17 16.14 7.86
N ALA A 162 11.85 15.99 7.75
CA ALA A 162 11.28 14.87 7.00
C ALA A 162 11.56 14.91 5.49
N ARG A 163 11.62 16.09 4.86
CA ARG A 163 11.99 16.22 3.44
C ARG A 163 13.45 15.86 3.23
N PHE A 164 14.32 16.30 4.14
CA PHE A 164 15.73 15.96 4.18
C PHE A 164 15.95 14.45 4.31
N LEU A 165 15.33 13.81 5.31
CA LEU A 165 15.47 12.37 5.54
C LEU A 165 14.95 11.55 4.35
N ARG A 166 13.83 11.95 3.74
CA ARG A 166 13.34 11.32 2.49
C ARG A 166 14.31 11.49 1.33
N ARG A 167 14.95 12.66 1.20
CA ARG A 167 15.97 12.91 0.18
C ARG A 167 17.21 12.05 0.40
N LEU A 168 17.64 11.87 1.66
CA LEU A 168 18.72 10.95 2.01
C LEU A 168 18.36 9.50 1.70
N ALA A 169 17.15 9.06 2.10
CA ALA A 169 16.67 7.71 1.84
C ALA A 169 16.59 7.42 0.33
N ALA A 170 16.06 8.36 -0.44
CA ALA A 170 15.91 8.25 -1.89
C ALA A 170 17.23 8.13 -2.67
N ARG A 171 18.37 8.51 -2.08
CA ARG A 171 19.69 8.33 -2.72
C ARG A 171 20.20 6.89 -2.66
N GLU A 172 19.73 6.11 -1.69
CA GLU A 172 20.14 4.72 -1.46
C GLU A 172 18.99 3.72 -1.73
N GLU A 173 17.85 4.20 -2.26
CA GLU A 173 16.57 3.46 -2.27
C GLU A 173 16.15 2.88 -0.91
N PHE A 174 16.50 3.61 0.15
CA PHE A 174 15.96 3.34 1.46
C PHE A 174 14.58 3.97 1.59
N GLN A 175 13.82 3.45 2.55
CA GLN A 175 12.57 4.00 3.02
C GLN A 175 12.80 4.73 4.33
N PHE A 176 12.18 5.89 4.45
CA PHE A 176 12.05 6.63 5.70
C PHE A 176 10.57 6.66 6.12
N HIS A 177 10.26 6.15 7.30
CA HIS A 177 8.94 6.26 7.90
C HIS A 177 9.02 6.27 9.43
N VAL A 178 7.94 6.72 10.05
CA VAL A 178 7.79 6.82 11.49
C VAL A 178 6.46 6.17 11.85
N ASP A 179 6.52 5.15 12.69
CA ASP A 179 5.39 4.31 13.09
C ASP A 179 5.26 4.29 14.63
N ASP A 180 4.33 3.48 15.13
CA ASP A 180 4.12 3.16 16.55
C ASP A 180 5.38 2.58 17.24
N ARG A 181 6.27 1.96 16.47
CA ARG A 181 7.52 1.37 16.96
C ARG A 181 8.71 2.34 16.97
N GLY A 182 8.55 3.51 16.35
CA GLY A 182 9.59 4.51 16.19
C GLY A 182 9.97 4.78 14.74
N LEU A 183 11.21 5.22 14.53
CA LEU A 183 11.71 5.73 13.27
C LEU A 183 12.53 4.64 12.54
N THR A 184 12.18 4.38 11.29
CA THR A 184 12.88 3.41 10.44
C THR A 184 13.53 4.11 9.25
N PHE A 185 14.80 3.81 9.00
CA PHE A 185 15.58 4.24 7.85
C PHE A 185 16.39 3.06 7.31
N GLY A 186 15.92 2.44 6.23
CA GLY A 186 16.54 1.23 5.68
C GLY A 186 15.88 0.76 4.38
N PRO A 187 16.39 -0.31 3.75
CA PRO A 187 15.82 -0.88 2.54
C PRO A 187 14.40 -1.40 2.79
N ARG A 188 13.61 -1.48 1.72
CA ARG A 188 12.27 -2.07 1.80
C ARG A 188 12.38 -3.57 2.10
N ASN A 189 11.83 -4.00 3.23
CA ASN A 189 11.80 -5.41 3.58
C ASN A 189 10.64 -6.15 2.86
N GLN A 190 10.80 -6.39 1.55
CA GLN A 190 9.82 -7.13 0.75
C GLN A 190 9.89 -8.65 0.97
N ALA A 191 11.01 -9.14 1.52
CA ALA A 191 11.23 -10.57 1.79
C ALA A 191 10.58 -11.04 3.11
N ALA A 192 10.05 -10.11 3.91
CA ALA A 192 9.37 -10.43 5.16
C ALA A 192 8.24 -11.46 4.96
N ALA A 193 8.01 -12.27 6.00
CA ALA A 193 6.87 -13.18 6.02
C ALA A 193 5.57 -12.37 5.88
N PRO A 194 4.60 -12.85 5.07
CA PRO A 194 3.33 -12.16 4.93
C PRO A 194 2.62 -12.11 6.28
N THR A 195 2.20 -10.91 6.67
CA THR A 195 1.46 -10.68 7.90
C THR A 195 0.05 -11.27 7.81
N HIS A 196 -0.53 -11.24 6.62
CA HIS A 196 -1.88 -11.71 6.33
C HIS A 196 -1.91 -12.39 4.97
N VAL A 197 -2.81 -13.37 4.85
CA VAL A 197 -3.16 -14.01 3.58
C VAL A 197 -4.59 -13.59 3.25
N LEU A 198 -4.76 -12.86 2.15
CA LEU A 198 -6.04 -12.32 1.69
C LEU A 198 -6.55 -13.17 0.53
N TRP A 199 -7.77 -13.69 0.69
CA TRP A 199 -8.40 -14.52 -0.33
C TRP A 199 -9.44 -13.74 -1.15
N TRP A 200 -9.32 -13.83 -2.46
CA TRP A 200 -10.39 -13.52 -3.40
C TRP A 200 -11.28 -14.76 -3.54
N TYR A 201 -12.51 -14.66 -3.07
CA TYR A 201 -13.49 -15.74 -3.21
C TYR A 201 -14.89 -15.15 -3.25
N ALA A 202 -15.72 -15.62 -4.20
CA ALA A 202 -17.07 -15.13 -4.38
C ALA A 202 -18.05 -15.68 -3.32
N ASP A 203 -17.76 -16.84 -2.72
CA ASP A 203 -18.64 -17.42 -1.70
C ASP A 203 -18.60 -16.58 -0.41
N ALA A 204 -19.79 -16.18 0.02
CA ALA A 204 -20.00 -15.43 1.25
C ALA A 204 -19.37 -16.16 2.45
N GLY A 205 -18.38 -15.53 3.09
CA GLY A 205 -17.73 -16.04 4.30
C GLY A 205 -16.33 -16.62 4.11
N ARG A 206 -15.85 -16.79 2.87
CA ARG A 206 -14.48 -17.29 2.60
C ARG A 206 -13.55 -16.25 1.97
N GLY A 207 -14.11 -15.26 1.27
CA GLY A 207 -13.37 -14.15 0.68
C GLY A 207 -13.19 -12.99 1.64
N ASP A 208 -11.95 -12.51 1.79
CA ASP A 208 -11.65 -11.27 2.52
C ASP A 208 -11.72 -10.04 1.59
N ILE A 209 -11.50 -10.28 0.30
CA ILE A 209 -11.40 -9.23 -0.72
C ILE A 209 -12.77 -8.97 -1.35
N LEU A 210 -13.22 -7.72 -1.25
CA LEU A 210 -14.49 -7.23 -1.78
C LEU A 210 -14.35 -6.73 -3.22
N SER A 211 -13.24 -6.06 -3.55
CA SER A 211 -12.97 -5.60 -4.91
C SER A 211 -11.47 -5.55 -5.18
N VAL A 212 -11.09 -5.73 -6.46
CA VAL A 212 -9.72 -5.69 -6.96
C VAL A 212 -9.67 -4.74 -8.14
N ASN A 213 -8.72 -3.81 -8.13
CA ASN A 213 -8.32 -3.02 -9.28
C ASN A 213 -6.82 -3.22 -9.55
N VAL A 214 -6.46 -3.40 -10.82
CA VAL A 214 -5.09 -3.71 -11.24
C VAL A 214 -4.58 -2.58 -12.11
N GLU A 215 -3.48 -1.98 -11.69
CA GLU A 215 -2.78 -0.95 -12.46
C GLU A 215 -1.38 -1.47 -12.80
N SER A 216 -1.15 -1.75 -14.09
CA SER A 216 0.12 -2.27 -14.58
C SER A 216 0.76 -1.24 -15.50
N GLU A 217 1.90 -0.69 -15.10
CA GLU A 217 2.70 0.17 -15.96
C GLU A 217 3.53 -0.70 -16.91
N LEU A 218 2.91 -1.12 -18.01
CA LEU A 218 3.54 -2.01 -19.00
C LEU A 218 4.66 -1.33 -19.81
N GLY A 219 4.69 0.01 -19.84
CA GLY A 219 5.57 0.79 -20.73
C GLY A 219 6.93 1.22 -20.14
N ARG A 220 7.15 1.10 -18.83
CA ARG A 220 8.41 1.50 -18.18
C ARG A 220 9.12 0.27 -17.59
N ARG A 221 10.05 -0.30 -18.35
CA ARG A 221 10.96 -1.33 -17.83
C ARG A 221 12.39 -0.97 -18.20
N VAL A 222 13.20 -0.68 -17.21
CA VAL A 222 14.56 -0.17 -17.41
C VAL A 222 15.50 -1.37 -17.38
N GLY A 223 16.07 -1.72 -18.52
CA GLY A 223 17.03 -2.83 -18.57
C GLY A 223 18.34 -2.56 -17.88
N LYS A 224 18.70 -1.28 -17.86
CA LYS A 224 20.00 -0.81 -17.43
C LYS A 224 19.93 0.65 -17.00
N VAL A 225 20.54 0.96 -15.88
CA VAL A 225 20.81 2.33 -15.45
C VAL A 225 22.31 2.57 -15.56
N ASP A 226 22.67 3.61 -16.29
CA ASP A 226 24.03 4.10 -16.44
C ASP A 226 24.13 5.45 -15.74
N VAL A 227 25.14 5.59 -14.90
CA VAL A 227 25.38 6.78 -14.10
C VAL A 227 26.75 7.36 -14.46
N ARG A 228 26.79 8.62 -14.88
CA ARG A 228 28.02 9.30 -15.36
C ARG A 228 28.29 10.57 -14.58
N GLY A 229 29.53 10.76 -14.16
CA GLY A 229 30.00 11.93 -13.43
C GLY A 229 31.49 12.18 -13.66
N ARG A 230 32.03 13.18 -12.99
CA ARG A 230 33.45 13.50 -13.03
C ARG A 230 33.95 13.74 -11.63
N ASP A 231 35.04 13.08 -11.28
CA ASP A 231 35.77 13.39 -10.06
C ASP A 231 36.42 14.76 -10.21
N ALA A 232 36.03 15.72 -9.38
CA ALA A 232 36.58 17.07 -9.40
C ALA A 232 38.06 17.12 -8.97
N LEU A 233 38.47 16.21 -8.08
CA LEU A 233 39.83 16.16 -7.55
C LEU A 233 40.77 15.41 -8.50
N ALA A 234 40.35 14.22 -8.94
CA ALA A 234 41.15 13.40 -9.85
C ALA A 234 41.03 13.83 -11.33
N LYS A 235 40.08 14.73 -11.66
CA LYS A 235 39.73 15.18 -13.02
C LYS A 235 39.36 14.05 -14.00
N LYS A 236 39.08 12.85 -13.50
CA LYS A 236 38.73 11.64 -14.26
C LYS A 236 37.21 11.47 -14.33
N ASN A 237 36.73 10.85 -15.41
CA ASN A 237 35.32 10.48 -15.53
C ASN A 237 35.03 9.28 -14.62
N ILE A 238 33.89 9.33 -13.94
CA ILE A 238 33.34 8.22 -13.16
C ILE A 238 32.12 7.73 -13.92
N GLU A 239 32.14 6.45 -14.29
CA GLU A 239 30.99 5.79 -14.90
C GLU A 239 30.70 4.53 -14.10
N ALA A 240 29.42 4.32 -13.81
CA ALA A 240 28.94 3.13 -13.13
C ALA A 240 27.66 2.65 -13.81
N GLN A 241 27.43 1.35 -13.75
CA GLN A 241 26.31 0.72 -14.43
C GLN A 241 25.67 -0.31 -13.51
N ALA A 242 24.34 -0.31 -13.50
CA ALA A 242 23.54 -1.31 -12.81
C ALA A 242 22.54 -1.89 -13.79
N SER A 243 22.47 -3.22 -13.78
CA SER A 243 21.54 -4.00 -14.56
C SER A 243 21.00 -5.13 -13.71
N SER A 244 20.03 -5.85 -14.27
CA SER A 244 19.49 -7.05 -13.65
C SER A 244 20.55 -8.15 -13.43
N ALA A 245 21.71 -8.10 -14.10
CA ALA A 245 22.81 -9.05 -13.90
C ALA A 245 23.75 -8.70 -12.73
N THR A 246 23.74 -7.44 -12.27
CA THR A 246 24.70 -6.93 -11.26
C THR A 246 24.04 -6.73 -9.90
N VAL A 247 22.72 -6.53 -9.86
CA VAL A 247 21.94 -6.34 -8.64
C VAL A 247 21.21 -7.65 -8.31
N GLU A 248 21.46 -8.20 -7.12
CA GLU A 248 20.77 -9.41 -6.63
C GLU A 248 19.25 -9.23 -6.69
N ARG A 249 18.59 -10.25 -7.25
CA ARG A 249 17.16 -10.26 -7.51
C ARG A 249 16.45 -11.07 -6.45
N THR A 250 15.40 -10.52 -5.86
CA THR A 250 14.42 -11.32 -5.11
C THR A 250 13.31 -11.86 -6.02
N THR A 251 12.99 -11.20 -7.13
CA THR A 251 11.74 -11.48 -7.84
C THR A 251 11.73 -11.16 -9.34
N LEU A 252 12.79 -11.24 -10.15
CA LEU A 252 12.65 -10.97 -11.61
C LEU A 252 13.34 -12.02 -12.49
N ALA A 253 12.60 -12.56 -13.47
CA ALA A 253 13.18 -13.29 -14.61
C ALA A 253 13.25 -12.36 -15.85
N ASP A 254 14.34 -12.41 -16.61
CA ASP A 254 14.59 -11.50 -17.77
C ASP A 254 13.76 -11.82 -19.03
N PHE A 255 12.92 -12.84 -18.98
CA PHE A 255 12.33 -13.42 -20.19
C PHE A 255 10.85 -13.05 -20.33
N LEU A 256 10.46 -12.61 -21.53
CA LEU A 256 9.05 -12.54 -21.95
C LEU A 256 8.75 -13.83 -22.70
N GLU A 257 7.83 -14.63 -22.16
CA GLU A 257 7.30 -15.80 -22.85
C GLU A 257 6.30 -15.31 -23.89
N VAL A 258 6.77 -15.16 -25.14
CA VAL A 258 5.92 -14.80 -26.28
C VAL A 258 5.32 -16.10 -26.80
N VAL A 259 4.02 -16.29 -26.56
CA VAL A 259 3.24 -17.40 -27.13
C VAL A 259 2.63 -16.93 -28.43
N ASP A 260 3.17 -17.43 -29.55
CA ASP A 260 2.67 -17.09 -30.87
C ASP A 260 1.47 -17.99 -31.20
N LYS A 261 0.25 -17.48 -30.95
CA LYS A 261 -1.00 -18.28 -31.04
C LYS A 261 -1.27 -18.89 -32.42
N ARG A 262 -0.62 -18.39 -33.48
CA ARG A 262 -0.73 -18.95 -34.85
C ARG A 262 0.28 -20.06 -35.14
N ALA A 263 1.45 -20.03 -34.52
CA ALA A 263 2.51 -21.01 -34.76
C ALA A 263 2.59 -22.10 -33.67
N GLY A 264 1.90 -21.93 -32.54
CA GLY A 264 1.94 -22.87 -31.42
C GLY A 264 3.31 -22.92 -30.74
N THR A 265 4.20 -21.99 -31.06
CA THR A 265 5.56 -21.92 -30.52
C THR A 265 5.64 -20.87 -29.42
N THR A 266 6.39 -21.23 -28.38
CA THR A 266 6.76 -20.33 -27.30
C THR A 266 8.20 -19.91 -27.51
N SER A 267 8.45 -18.61 -27.64
CA SER A 267 9.82 -18.07 -27.69
C SER A 267 10.08 -17.18 -26.48
N LEU A 268 11.25 -17.37 -25.85
CA LEU A 268 11.75 -16.51 -24.80
C LEU A 268 12.51 -15.36 -25.45
N GLN A 269 11.91 -14.17 -25.52
CA GLN A 269 12.60 -12.99 -26.02
C GLN A 269 13.18 -12.18 -24.86
N LEU A 270 14.43 -11.72 -25.04
CA LEU A 270 15.06 -10.73 -24.17
C LEU A 270 14.24 -9.44 -24.30
N ARG A 271 13.49 -9.12 -23.26
CA ARG A 271 12.46 -8.07 -23.28
C ARG A 271 13.13 -6.72 -23.59
N ASN A 272 12.69 -5.99 -24.63
CA ASN A 272 13.26 -4.69 -25.03
C ASN A 272 13.45 -3.79 -23.81
N SER A 273 14.72 -3.55 -23.47
CA SER A 273 15.09 -2.95 -22.20
C SER A 273 15.77 -1.61 -22.48
N THR A 274 15.17 -0.53 -21.99
CA THR A 274 15.69 0.82 -22.25
C THR A 274 16.86 1.10 -21.31
N THR A 275 17.94 1.70 -21.84
CA THR A 275 19.05 2.21 -21.02
C THR A 275 18.71 3.63 -20.56
N SER A 276 18.68 3.86 -19.25
CA SER A 276 18.53 5.19 -18.67
C SER A 276 19.91 5.73 -18.29
N VAL A 277 20.38 6.76 -19.00
CA VAL A 277 21.65 7.44 -18.68
C VAL A 277 21.35 8.66 -17.82
N GLN A 278 22.03 8.77 -16.68
CA GLN A 278 21.77 9.82 -15.72
C GLN A 278 23.08 10.45 -15.18
N PRO A 279 23.09 11.75 -14.89
CA PRO A 279 24.23 12.38 -14.23
C PRO A 279 24.32 11.98 -12.74
N THR A 280 25.54 11.87 -12.22
CA THR A 280 25.84 11.73 -10.78
C THR A 280 26.72 12.84 -10.24
N SER A 281 26.57 13.06 -8.93
CA SER A 281 27.42 13.90 -8.09
C SER A 281 28.39 13.09 -7.23
N ALA A 282 28.47 11.77 -7.44
CA ALA A 282 29.36 10.86 -6.74
C ALA A 282 30.82 11.26 -6.96
N SER A 283 31.58 11.30 -5.87
CA SER A 283 33.01 11.61 -5.90
C SER A 283 33.88 10.36 -6.00
N THR A 284 33.31 9.17 -5.79
CA THR A 284 34.03 7.90 -5.87
C THR A 284 33.32 6.89 -6.78
N PRO A 285 34.04 5.94 -7.42
CA PRO A 285 33.41 4.87 -8.20
C PRO A 285 32.42 4.03 -7.39
N ALA A 286 32.70 3.76 -6.11
CA ALA A 286 31.82 3.02 -5.23
C ALA A 286 30.48 3.73 -4.98
N GLN A 287 30.50 5.07 -4.85
CA GLN A 287 29.29 5.89 -4.74
C GLN A 287 28.46 5.86 -6.01
N ALA A 288 29.11 6.00 -7.17
CA ALA A 288 28.43 5.97 -8.45
C ALA A 288 27.77 4.59 -8.70
N GLN A 289 28.46 3.51 -8.30
CA GLN A 289 27.92 2.16 -8.38
C GLN A 289 26.66 2.00 -7.52
N ARG A 290 26.73 2.39 -6.23
CA ARG A 290 25.56 2.35 -5.34
C ARG A 290 24.39 3.18 -5.86
N GLU A 291 24.66 4.39 -6.35
CA GLU A 291 23.62 5.26 -6.91
C GLU A 291 22.98 4.63 -8.16
N SER A 292 23.77 3.97 -9.00
CA SER A 292 23.27 3.25 -10.16
C SER A 292 22.37 2.09 -9.75
N GLU A 293 22.79 1.29 -8.76
CA GLU A 293 22.01 0.17 -8.23
C GLU A 293 20.72 0.63 -7.57
N ALA A 294 20.78 1.70 -6.78
CA ALA A 294 19.62 2.35 -6.18
C ALA A 294 18.63 2.78 -7.28
N ARG A 295 19.07 3.58 -8.26
CA ARG A 295 18.20 4.02 -9.36
C ARG A 295 17.63 2.84 -10.18
N PHE A 296 18.38 1.76 -10.34
CA PHE A 296 17.90 0.53 -10.99
C PHE A 296 16.79 -0.14 -10.16
N ARG A 297 17.01 -0.35 -8.85
CA ARG A 297 15.97 -0.87 -7.93
C ARG A 297 14.70 -0.02 -7.96
N ARG A 298 14.85 1.32 -8.02
CA ARG A 298 13.72 2.25 -8.13
C ARG A 298 12.90 2.07 -9.40
N ALA A 299 13.59 1.90 -10.51
CA ALA A 299 12.96 1.80 -11.82
C ALA A 299 12.15 0.50 -11.96
N GLU A 300 12.60 -0.57 -11.30
CA GLU A 300 11.89 -1.85 -11.25
C GLU A 300 10.80 -1.89 -10.15
N ALA A 301 10.95 -1.05 -9.11
CA ALA A 301 10.00 -0.98 -8.00
C ALA A 301 8.61 -0.53 -8.49
N GLY A 302 7.58 -1.33 -8.21
CA GLY A 302 6.19 -0.98 -8.53
C GLY A 302 5.76 -1.28 -9.97
N THR A 303 6.40 -2.24 -10.63
CA THR A 303 5.96 -2.76 -11.95
C THR A 303 4.50 -3.23 -11.94
N VAL A 304 4.01 -3.76 -10.81
CA VAL A 304 2.60 -4.14 -10.63
C VAL A 304 2.04 -3.41 -9.42
N LYS A 305 1.03 -2.58 -9.63
CA LYS A 305 0.23 -1.93 -8.58
C LYS A 305 -1.14 -2.58 -8.53
N LEU A 306 -1.63 -2.82 -7.32
CA LEU A 306 -2.89 -3.51 -7.12
C LEU A 306 -3.63 -2.81 -5.99
N SER A 307 -4.87 -2.38 -6.23
CA SER A 307 -5.72 -1.77 -5.21
C SER A 307 -6.78 -2.77 -4.80
N LEU A 308 -6.87 -3.06 -3.50
CA LEU A 308 -7.87 -3.96 -2.93
C LEU A 308 -8.79 -3.19 -2.01
N GLN A 309 -10.07 -3.51 -2.05
CA GLN A 309 -10.96 -3.24 -0.93
C GLN A 309 -11.19 -4.56 -0.21
N VAL A 310 -10.93 -4.59 1.10
CA VAL A 310 -11.13 -5.78 1.92
C VAL A 310 -12.09 -5.51 3.07
N VAL A 311 -12.70 -6.58 3.58
CA VAL A 311 -13.46 -6.52 4.85
C VAL A 311 -12.54 -5.95 5.93
N GLY A 312 -13.05 -5.00 6.72
CA GLY A 312 -12.25 -4.23 7.65
C GLY A 312 -11.48 -5.13 8.61
N ASN A 313 -10.15 -5.03 8.57
CA ASN A 313 -9.25 -5.76 9.47
C ASN A 313 -8.27 -4.75 10.10
N PRO A 314 -8.37 -4.49 11.41
CA PRO A 314 -7.54 -3.52 12.14
C PRO A 314 -6.03 -3.84 12.15
N SER A 315 -5.67 -5.10 11.90
CA SER A 315 -4.28 -5.55 11.90
C SER A 315 -3.55 -5.28 10.58
N LEU A 316 -4.27 -4.93 9.52
CA LEU A 316 -3.68 -4.51 8.24
C LEU A 316 -3.05 -3.13 8.40
N ARG A 317 -1.82 -2.97 7.93
CA ARG A 317 -1.06 -1.72 8.03
C ARG A 317 -0.19 -1.51 6.81
N ALA A 318 0.15 -0.26 6.51
CA ALA A 318 1.16 0.00 5.50
C ALA A 318 2.52 -0.52 6.00
N LYS A 319 3.46 -0.62 5.06
CA LYS A 319 4.82 -1.13 5.30
C LYS A 319 4.91 -2.60 5.68
N SER A 320 3.80 -3.35 5.58
CA SER A 320 3.76 -4.79 5.77
C SER A 320 3.75 -5.54 4.43
N VAL A 321 4.09 -6.83 4.46
CA VAL A 321 3.89 -7.74 3.33
C VAL A 321 2.58 -8.49 3.56
N VAL A 322 1.76 -8.59 2.52
CA VAL A 322 0.53 -9.40 2.49
C VAL A 322 0.60 -10.37 1.31
N GLU A 323 -0.01 -11.54 1.47
CA GLU A 323 -0.13 -12.51 0.39
C GLU A 323 -1.54 -12.47 -0.18
N VAL A 324 -1.67 -12.28 -1.48
CA VAL A 324 -2.96 -12.26 -2.18
C VAL A 324 -3.13 -13.58 -2.91
N ARG A 325 -4.26 -14.26 -2.68
CA ARG A 325 -4.60 -15.57 -3.26
C ARG A 325 -5.99 -15.55 -3.89
N GLY A 326 -6.23 -16.48 -4.81
CA GLY A 326 -7.55 -16.68 -5.42
C GLY A 326 -7.93 -15.71 -6.53
N ILE A 327 -7.06 -14.77 -6.95
CA ILE A 327 -7.34 -13.94 -8.13
C ILE A 327 -6.90 -14.72 -9.38
N SER A 328 -5.86 -14.28 -10.07
CA SER A 328 -5.24 -15.03 -11.18
C SER A 328 -3.88 -15.55 -10.76
N SER A 329 -3.37 -16.57 -11.45
CA SER A 329 -2.01 -17.09 -11.20
C SER A 329 -0.92 -16.04 -11.40
N PHE A 330 -1.16 -15.07 -12.29
CA PHE A 330 -0.23 -13.96 -12.55
C PHE A 330 -0.26 -12.89 -11.44
N LEU A 331 -1.44 -12.62 -10.88
CA LEU A 331 -1.64 -11.57 -9.87
C LEU A 331 -1.58 -12.08 -8.44
N SER A 332 -1.71 -13.39 -8.21
CA SER A 332 -1.52 -13.97 -6.88
C SER A 332 -0.04 -13.92 -6.48
N GLY A 333 0.22 -13.79 -5.19
CA GLY A 333 1.57 -13.76 -4.63
C GLY A 333 1.73 -12.73 -3.51
N LYS A 334 2.98 -12.47 -3.13
CA LYS A 334 3.32 -11.51 -2.08
C LYS A 334 3.35 -10.09 -2.63
N TYR A 335 2.77 -9.17 -1.88
CA TYR A 335 2.74 -7.76 -2.17
C TYR A 335 3.17 -6.96 -0.95
N TYR A 336 3.85 -5.85 -1.20
CA TYR A 336 4.15 -4.87 -0.18
C TYR A 336 3.01 -3.84 -0.10
N VAL A 337 2.49 -3.59 1.10
CA VAL A 337 1.41 -2.63 1.34
C VAL A 337 2.01 -1.21 1.38
N THR A 338 1.68 -0.41 0.38
CA THR A 338 2.12 0.99 0.27
C THR A 338 1.22 1.95 1.02
N GLU A 339 -0.08 1.66 1.08
CA GLU A 339 -1.09 2.47 1.77
C GLU A 339 -2.17 1.54 2.32
N ALA A 340 -2.60 1.79 3.56
CA ALA A 340 -3.74 1.13 4.18
C ALA A 340 -4.68 2.19 4.73
N LYS A 341 -5.89 2.26 4.16
CA LYS A 341 -6.91 3.24 4.53
C LYS A 341 -8.08 2.51 5.18
N HIS A 342 -8.23 2.71 6.48
CA HIS A 342 -9.32 2.16 7.27
C HIS A 342 -10.50 3.12 7.22
N VAL A 343 -11.67 2.63 6.80
CA VAL A 343 -12.89 3.43 6.69
C VAL A 343 -13.98 2.78 7.53
N LEU A 344 -14.36 3.46 8.60
CA LEU A 344 -15.44 3.10 9.50
C LEU A 344 -16.61 4.05 9.26
N SER A 345 -17.76 3.53 8.89
CA SER A 345 -18.98 4.30 8.61
C SER A 345 -20.22 3.52 9.05
N SER A 346 -21.40 4.11 8.86
CA SER A 346 -22.69 3.44 9.09
C SER A 346 -22.89 2.19 8.23
N SER A 347 -22.22 2.07 7.09
CA SER A 347 -22.25 0.88 6.23
C SER A 347 -21.33 -0.25 6.69
N GLY A 348 -20.54 -0.02 7.75
CA GLY A 348 -19.62 -1.00 8.33
C GLY A 348 -18.17 -0.55 8.28
N TYR A 349 -17.26 -1.52 8.32
CA TYR A 349 -15.81 -1.30 8.35
C TYR A 349 -15.15 -1.94 7.14
N THR A 350 -14.44 -1.14 6.35
CA THR A 350 -13.63 -1.60 5.21
C THR A 350 -12.19 -1.13 5.33
N THR A 351 -11.28 -1.81 4.65
CA THR A 351 -9.89 -1.37 4.52
C THR A 351 -9.51 -1.34 3.05
N ASP A 352 -9.17 -0.16 2.54
CA ASP A 352 -8.65 0.02 1.19
C ASP A 352 -7.12 -0.12 1.25
N LEU A 353 -6.57 -1.05 0.47
CA LEU A 353 -5.14 -1.30 0.40
C LEU A 353 -4.61 -0.91 -0.97
N LYS A 354 -3.50 -0.16 -1.00
CA LYS A 354 -2.67 -0.02 -2.20
C LYS A 354 -1.43 -0.88 -2.05
N LEU A 355 -1.29 -1.82 -2.96
CA LEU A 355 -0.26 -2.83 -2.97
C LEU A 355 0.69 -2.59 -4.13
N SER A 356 1.98 -2.81 -3.90
CA SER A 356 2.98 -2.83 -4.96
C SER A 356 3.75 -4.14 -4.90
N ARG A 357 4.01 -4.72 -6.07
CA ARG A 357 4.93 -5.83 -6.26
C ARG A 357 5.92 -5.44 -7.34
N ASP A 358 7.18 -5.75 -7.10
CA ASP A 358 8.21 -5.62 -8.11
C ASP A 358 7.89 -6.60 -9.25
N GLY A 359 8.32 -6.28 -10.48
CA GLY A 359 7.94 -7.06 -11.67
C GLY A 359 8.21 -8.55 -11.45
N THR A 360 7.39 -9.41 -12.02
CA THR A 360 7.25 -10.82 -11.62
C THR A 360 8.52 -11.66 -11.60
N GLY A 361 8.64 -12.43 -10.52
CA GLY A 361 9.59 -13.51 -10.34
C GLY A 361 9.24 -14.67 -11.26
N GLN A 362 10.25 -15.52 -11.45
CA GLN A 362 10.18 -16.82 -12.11
C GLN A 362 8.81 -17.50 -11.94
N ARG A 363 8.22 -17.95 -13.06
CA ARG A 363 7.63 -19.30 -13.05
C ARG A 363 8.80 -20.21 -12.67
N GLN A 364 8.79 -20.79 -11.48
CA GLN A 364 9.62 -21.97 -11.21
C GLN A 364 9.14 -23.07 -12.17
N GLN A 365 9.70 -23.12 -13.38
CA GLN A 365 9.87 -24.42 -14.04
C GLN A 365 11.03 -25.09 -13.30
N GLY A 366 10.66 -25.93 -12.33
CA GLY A 366 11.62 -26.65 -11.51
C GLY A 366 12.52 -27.54 -12.37
N SER A 367 13.82 -27.45 -12.15
CA SER A 367 14.64 -28.67 -12.12
C SER A 367 14.22 -29.48 -10.90
N ALA A 368 14.06 -30.79 -11.09
CA ALA A 368 13.34 -31.69 -10.18
C ALA A 368 13.88 -31.84 -8.75
N ASP A 369 15.03 -31.26 -8.38
CA ASP A 369 15.76 -31.65 -7.16
C ASP A 369 15.85 -30.62 -6.03
N LYS A 370 15.15 -29.48 -6.09
CA LYS A 370 15.09 -28.54 -4.94
C LYS A 370 13.69 -27.96 -4.75
N GLN A 371 12.78 -28.77 -4.22
CA GLN A 371 11.47 -28.33 -3.74
C GLN A 371 11.60 -27.49 -2.46
N GLY A 372 11.87 -26.19 -2.61
CA GLY A 372 11.25 -25.21 -1.71
C GLY A 372 9.75 -25.15 -2.01
N GLN A 373 8.90 -25.09 -0.99
CA GLN A 373 7.44 -25.10 -1.14
C GLN A 373 6.99 -24.09 -2.21
N ALA A 374 6.28 -24.59 -3.23
CA ALA A 374 5.68 -23.77 -4.27
C ALA A 374 4.75 -22.72 -3.63
N GLN A 375 4.81 -21.47 -4.12
CA GLN A 375 3.84 -20.44 -3.77
C GLN A 375 2.46 -20.84 -4.30
N GLY A 376 1.73 -21.60 -3.49
CA GLY A 376 0.42 -22.16 -3.81
C GLY A 376 -0.69 -21.13 -3.67
N GLY A 377 -0.94 -20.39 -4.75
CA GLY A 377 -2.26 -19.81 -4.98
C GLY A 377 -3.08 -20.79 -5.81
N GLN A 378 -4.06 -21.47 -5.20
CA GLN A 378 -5.09 -22.14 -6.01
C GLN A 378 -5.87 -21.04 -6.74
N PRO A 379 -6.02 -21.11 -8.08
CA PRO A 379 -6.85 -20.19 -8.81
C PRO A 379 -8.29 -20.30 -8.29
N ASN A 380 -9.04 -19.20 -8.31
CA ASN A 380 -10.46 -19.30 -8.03
C ASN A 380 -11.12 -20.17 -9.10
N THR A 381 -11.65 -21.32 -8.67
CA THR A 381 -12.38 -22.27 -9.51
C THR A 381 -13.89 -22.06 -9.44
N SER A 382 -14.37 -20.99 -8.79
CA SER A 382 -15.79 -20.65 -8.82
C SER A 382 -16.19 -20.39 -10.26
N ALA A 383 -16.96 -21.31 -10.84
CA ALA A 383 -17.74 -20.99 -12.00
C ALA A 383 -18.79 -19.95 -11.56
N PRO A 384 -19.14 -18.95 -12.39
CA PRO A 384 -20.41 -18.27 -12.18
C PRO A 384 -21.47 -19.36 -12.06
N GLU A 385 -22.37 -19.27 -11.07
CA GLU A 385 -23.54 -20.14 -11.08
C GLU A 385 -24.24 -19.91 -12.41
N THR A 386 -24.11 -20.86 -13.33
CA THR A 386 -24.92 -20.91 -14.52
C THR A 386 -26.31 -21.29 -14.04
N THR A 387 -27.05 -20.32 -13.48
CA THR A 387 -28.50 -20.41 -13.40
C THR A 387 -28.99 -20.72 -14.81
N GLY A 388 -29.84 -21.73 -14.96
CA GLY A 388 -30.01 -22.62 -16.11
C GLY A 388 -29.78 -22.05 -17.53
N ALA A 389 -29.38 -22.95 -18.43
CA ALA A 389 -29.35 -22.67 -19.87
C ALA A 389 -30.70 -22.08 -20.31
N LEU A 390 -30.65 -20.91 -20.95
CA LEU A 390 -31.81 -20.26 -21.54
C LEU A 390 -32.44 -21.20 -22.57
N LYS A 391 -33.72 -21.52 -22.39
CA LYS A 391 -34.50 -22.26 -23.37
C LYS A 391 -35.54 -21.34 -23.99
N GLU A 392 -35.52 -21.28 -25.31
CA GLU A 392 -36.58 -20.69 -26.12
C GLU A 392 -37.77 -21.65 -26.15
N VAL A 393 -38.94 -21.17 -25.74
CA VAL A 393 -40.18 -21.93 -25.80
C VAL A 393 -41.23 -21.10 -26.53
N GLU A 394 -41.84 -21.64 -27.58
CA GLU A 394 -43.00 -21.01 -28.21
C GLU A 394 -44.19 -21.09 -27.25
N ALA A 395 -44.67 -19.93 -26.80
CA ALA A 395 -45.83 -19.79 -25.95
C ALA A 395 -47.03 -19.24 -26.75
N PHE A 396 -48.25 -19.59 -26.31
CA PHE A 396 -49.49 -19.26 -26.98
C PHE A 396 -50.44 -18.56 -26.01
N GLU A 397 -50.85 -17.33 -26.34
CA GLU A 397 -51.80 -16.58 -25.53
C GLU A 397 -53.24 -17.00 -25.87
N ARG A 398 -53.93 -17.60 -24.89
CA ARG A 398 -55.23 -18.26 -25.09
C ARG A 398 -56.38 -17.34 -25.53
N ASP A 399 -56.32 -16.06 -25.18
CA ASP A 399 -57.42 -15.12 -25.42
C ASP A 399 -57.31 -14.39 -26.78
N THR A 400 -56.09 -14.21 -27.28
CA THR A 400 -55.80 -13.47 -28.53
C THR A 400 -55.34 -14.37 -29.67
N GLY A 401 -54.94 -15.62 -29.39
CA GLY A 401 -54.46 -16.58 -30.37
C GLY A 401 -53.04 -16.28 -30.91
N THR A 402 -52.32 -15.35 -30.28
CA THR A 402 -51.00 -14.90 -30.74
C THR A 402 -49.90 -15.82 -30.22
N ARG A 403 -48.96 -16.19 -31.10
CA ARG A 403 -47.75 -16.96 -30.76
C ARG A 403 -46.59 -16.01 -30.51
N TYR A 404 -45.85 -16.20 -29.42
CA TYR A 404 -44.63 -15.45 -29.11
C TYR A 404 -43.55 -16.37 -28.54
N ILE A 405 -42.29 -15.94 -28.65
CA ILE A 405 -41.14 -16.68 -28.12
C ILE A 405 -40.93 -16.24 -26.67
N GLU A 406 -40.97 -17.17 -25.72
CA GLU A 406 -40.75 -16.92 -24.30
C GLU A 406 -39.40 -17.50 -23.88
N TYR A 407 -38.56 -16.67 -23.26
CA TYR A 407 -37.27 -17.09 -22.75
C TYR A 407 -37.42 -17.55 -21.29
N ARG A 408 -37.12 -18.83 -21.04
CA ARG A 408 -37.22 -19.43 -19.71
C ARG A 408 -35.86 -19.85 -19.17
N ARG A 409 -35.65 -19.62 -17.87
CA ARG A 409 -34.53 -20.15 -17.08
C ARG A 409 -35.10 -20.93 -15.91
N ASP A 410 -34.71 -22.21 -15.80
CA ASP A 410 -35.19 -23.14 -14.77
C ASP A 410 -36.73 -23.24 -14.66
N GLY A 411 -37.43 -23.06 -15.79
CA GLY A 411 -38.89 -23.16 -15.88
C GLY A 411 -39.65 -21.86 -15.56
N GLN A 412 -38.97 -20.79 -15.14
CA GLN A 412 -39.57 -19.47 -14.93
C GLN A 412 -39.37 -18.55 -16.14
N PRO A 413 -40.40 -17.79 -16.55
CA PRO A 413 -40.30 -16.86 -17.67
C PRO A 413 -39.55 -15.59 -17.25
N ILE A 414 -38.58 -15.17 -18.07
CA ILE A 414 -37.73 -13.99 -17.81
C ILE A 414 -38.17 -12.80 -18.66
N GLY A 415 -38.80 -13.04 -19.81
CA GLY A 415 -39.26 -12.01 -20.73
C GLY A 415 -39.75 -12.57 -22.06
N VAL A 416 -40.39 -11.73 -22.85
CA VAL A 416 -41.08 -12.09 -24.11
C VAL A 416 -40.27 -11.72 -25.36
N GLU A 417 -39.09 -11.11 -25.26
CA GLU A 417 -38.26 -10.79 -26.44
C GLU A 417 -36.77 -10.71 -26.09
N ASP A 418 -35.93 -10.86 -27.12
CA ASP A 418 -34.48 -11.10 -27.09
C ASP A 418 -33.73 -10.31 -25.98
N PRO A 419 -33.11 -11.00 -25.00
CA PRO A 419 -32.35 -10.34 -23.94
C PRO A 419 -31.08 -9.62 -24.43
N GLU A 420 -30.65 -9.77 -25.69
CA GLU A 420 -29.55 -8.97 -26.28
C GLU A 420 -29.99 -7.56 -26.72
N ALA A 421 -31.30 -7.29 -26.86
CA ALA A 421 -31.81 -5.98 -27.32
C ALA A 421 -31.88 -4.90 -26.21
N GLY A 422 -31.55 -5.24 -24.95
CA GLY A 422 -31.28 -4.27 -23.89
C GLY A 422 -32.49 -3.48 -23.34
N MET A 423 -33.73 -3.84 -23.66
CA MET A 423 -34.93 -3.18 -23.12
C MET A 423 -35.92 -4.23 -22.61
N SER A 424 -36.04 -4.38 -21.29
CA SER A 424 -37.10 -5.18 -20.67
C SER A 424 -38.32 -4.30 -20.43
N LEU A 425 -39.44 -4.57 -21.10
CA LEU A 425 -40.74 -4.08 -20.65
C LEU A 425 -41.26 -5.04 -19.55
N PRO A 426 -41.47 -4.56 -18.32
CA PRO A 426 -42.11 -5.37 -17.28
C PRO A 426 -43.57 -5.63 -17.66
N ARG A 427 -44.09 -6.81 -17.31
CA ARG A 427 -45.51 -7.11 -17.38
C ARG A 427 -46.25 -6.53 -16.18
#